data_AF-A0A9K3J6M6-F1
#
_entry.id   AF-A0A9K3J6M6-F1
#
_cell.length_a   1.000
_cell.length_b   1.000
_cell.length_c   1.000
_cell.angle_alpha   90.00
_cell.angle_beta   90.00
_cell.angle_gamma   90.00
#
_symmetry.space_group_name_H-M   'P 1'
#
loop_
_entity.id
_entity.type
_entity.pdbx_description
1 polymer ?
#
loop_
_entity_poly.entity_id
_entity_poly.type
_entity_poly.pdbx_seq_one_letter_code
_entity_poly.pdbx_strand_id
1 'polypeptide(L)' 'MGGINESEKYLLNRHKEHHFTAGEIVRDVIIGVSDGLTVPFALAAGLSGANVSSSIILTAGIAEVAAGAISMGLGGL' A
#
# COMPACT_ATOMS: atom_id res chain seq x y z
N MET A 1 22.28 -7.42 46.72
CA MET A 1 21.11 -6.64 46.23
C MET A 1 21.57 -5.23 45.90
N GLY A 2 21.99 -4.98 44.65
CA GLY A 2 22.30 -3.63 44.17
C GLY A 2 21.01 -2.97 43.72
N GLY A 3 20.56 -1.94 44.43
CA GLY A 3 19.40 -1.14 44.04
C GLY A 3 19.73 -0.36 42.79
N ILE A 4 18.94 -0.53 41.74
CA ILE A 4 18.98 0.28 40.53
C ILE A 4 18.87 1.77 40.91
N ASN A 5 19.82 2.56 40.44
CA ASN A 5 19.95 3.97 40.80
C ASN A 5 18.82 4.77 40.12
N GLU A 6 18.16 5.68 40.84
CA GLU A 6 17.04 6.50 40.32
C GLU A 6 17.37 7.27 39.02
N SER A 7 18.66 7.51 38.75
CA SER A 7 19.14 8.10 37.49
C SER A 7 18.99 7.16 36.27
N GLU A 8 19.11 5.84 36.46
CA GLU A 8 18.89 4.85 35.39
C GLU A 8 17.41 4.76 35.00
N LYS A 9 16.49 4.86 35.98
CA LYS A 9 15.03 4.96 35.72
C LYS A 9 14.68 6.19 34.87
N TYR A 10 15.36 7.31 35.07
CA TYR A 10 15.14 8.52 34.28
C TYR A 10 15.56 8.37 32.81
N LEU A 11 16.62 7.60 32.53
CA LEU A 11 17.08 7.37 31.15
C LEU A 11 16.19 6.35 30.42
N LEU A 12 15.68 5.35 31.14
CA LEU A 12 14.69 4.39 30.63
C LEU A 12 13.36 5.06 30.24
N ASN A 13 12.90 6.06 31.01
CA ASN A 13 11.60 6.71 30.77
C ASN A 13 11.60 7.78 29.65
N ARG A 14 12.76 8.08 29.04
CA ARG A 14 12.92 9.11 28.01
C ARG A 14 12.89 8.59 26.57
N HIS A 15 12.97 7.28 26.35
CA HIS A 15 12.77 6.67 25.04
C HIS A 15 11.30 6.27 24.86
N LYS A 16 10.41 7.26 24.90
CA LYS A 16 9.03 7.05 24.44
C LYS A 16 9.04 7.30 22.94
N GLU A 17 9.34 6.25 22.19
CA GLU A 17 9.31 6.29 20.73
C GLU A 17 7.90 6.66 20.25
N HIS A 18 7.80 7.82 19.59
CA HIS A 18 6.59 8.23 18.89
C HIS A 18 6.45 7.34 17.65
N HIS A 19 5.97 6.11 17.86
CA HIS A 19 5.62 5.22 16.76
C HIS A 19 4.43 5.85 16.03
N PHE A 20 4.73 6.48 14.88
CA PHE A 20 3.74 7.14 14.04
C PHE A 20 2.81 6.09 13.44
N THR A 21 1.69 5.84 14.11
CA THR A 21 0.66 4.85 13.75
C THR A 21 -0.06 5.14 12.43
N ALA A 22 0.16 6.32 11.82
CA ALA A 22 -0.34 6.60 10.47
C ALA A 22 0.53 5.98 9.35
N GLY A 23 1.69 5.40 9.67
CA GLY A 23 2.56 4.74 8.70
C GLY A 23 1.89 3.56 7.97
N GLU A 24 1.04 2.79 8.65
CA GLU A 24 0.34 1.66 8.03
C GLU A 24 -0.68 2.13 6.99
N ILE A 25 -1.53 3.10 7.35
CA ILE A 25 -2.52 3.66 6.41
C ILE A 25 -1.83 4.27 5.19
N VAL A 26 -0.76 5.04 5.40
CA VAL A 26 -0.01 5.66 4.29
C VAL A 26 0.64 4.58 3.41
N ARG A 27 1.21 3.53 4.01
CA ARG A 27 1.79 2.41 3.27
C ARG A 27 0.74 1.71 2.41
N ASP A 28 -0.42 1.41 2.98
CA ASP A 28 -1.47 0.67 2.28
C ASP A 28 -2.06 1.50 1.11
N VAL A 29 -2.19 2.81 1.30
CA VAL A 29 -2.54 3.74 0.20
C VAL A 29 -1.48 3.74 -0.90
N ILE A 30 -0.19 3.81 -0.56
CA ILE A 30 0.88 3.80 -1.55
C ILE A 30 0.90 2.48 -2.33
N ILE A 31 0.70 1.35 -1.66
CA ILE A 31 0.60 0.03 -2.30
C ILE A 31 -0.59 0.00 -3.27
N GLY A 32 -1.77 0.44 -2.81
CA GLY A 32 -2.98 0.53 -3.62
C GLY A 32 -2.84 1.40 -4.87
N VAL A 33 -2.30 2.60 -4.71
CA VAL A 33 -2.09 3.53 -5.83
C VAL A 33 -1.03 3.00 -6.80
N SER A 34 0.06 2.41 -6.29
CA SER A 34 1.13 1.88 -7.12
C SER A 34 0.64 0.73 -8.01
N ASP A 35 -0.13 -0.18 -7.44
CA ASP A 35 -0.71 -1.32 -8.17
C ASP A 35 -1.79 -0.86 -9.16
N GLY A 36 -2.70 0.01 -8.71
CA GLY A 36 -3.78 0.57 -9.52
C GLY A 36 -3.34 1.45 -10.69
N LEU A 37 -2.08 1.89 -10.72
CA LEU A 37 -1.48 2.55 -11.90
C LEU A 37 -0.70 1.56 -12.77
N THR A 38 0.09 0.69 -12.16
CA THR A 38 1.04 -0.16 -12.88
C THR A 38 0.34 -1.26 -13.66
N VAL A 39 -0.62 -1.97 -13.04
CA VAL A 39 -1.27 -3.13 -13.66
C VAL A 39 -2.18 -2.70 -14.82
N PRO A 40 -3.08 -1.72 -14.67
CA PRO A 40 -3.89 -1.25 -15.80
C PRO A 40 -3.05 -0.64 -16.93
N PHE A 41 -1.93 0.02 -16.60
CA PHE A 41 -1.00 0.54 -17.61
C PHE A 41 -0.33 -0.59 -18.40
N ALA A 42 0.20 -1.61 -17.72
CA ALA A 42 0.82 -2.76 -18.36
C ALA A 42 -0.18 -3.53 -19.23
N LEU A 43 -1.42 -3.69 -18.74
CA LEU A 43 -2.52 -4.31 -19.48
C LEU A 43 -2.85 -3.50 -20.75
N ALA A 44 -3.01 -2.19 -20.63
CA ALA A 44 -3.29 -1.33 -21.77
C ALA A 44 -2.15 -1.34 -22.81
N ALA A 45 -0.89 -1.28 -22.36
CA ALA A 45 0.28 -1.35 -23.23
C ALA A 45 0.39 -2.71 -23.95
N GLY A 46 0.14 -3.81 -23.24
CA GLY A 46 0.16 -5.16 -23.81
C GLY A 46 -0.92 -5.37 -24.87
N LEU A 47 -2.16 -4.96 -24.58
CA LEU A 47 -3.27 -5.06 -25.54
C LEU A 47 -3.09 -4.10 -26.73
N SER A 48 -2.52 -2.91 -26.50
CA SER A 48 -2.16 -1.99 -27.57
C SER A 48 -1.10 -2.60 -28.51
N GLY A 49 -0.07 -3.27 -27.96
CA GLY A 49 0.93 -4.00 -28.73
C GLY A 49 0.37 -5.21 -29.50
N ALA A 50 -0.72 -5.80 -29.01
CA ALA A 50 -1.45 -6.88 -29.69
C ALA A 50 -2.45 -6.39 -30.75
N ASN A 51 -2.44 -5.08 -31.08
CA ASN A 51 -3.34 -4.45 -32.06
C ASN A 51 -4.84 -4.68 -31.76
N VAL A 52 -5.20 -4.70 -30.47
CA VAL A 52 -6.58 -4.84 -30.00
C VAL A 52 -7.31 -3.49 -30.12
N SER A 53 -8.62 -3.53 -30.40
CA SER A 53 -9.47 -2.33 -30.47
C SER A 53 -9.44 -1.54 -29.15
N SER A 54 -9.32 -0.21 -29.23
CA SER A 54 -9.31 0.68 -28.07
C SER A 54 -10.54 0.53 -27.17
N SER A 55 -11.70 0.15 -27.73
CA SER A 55 -12.90 -0.13 -26.94
C SER A 55 -12.66 -1.28 -25.97
N ILE A 56 -12.05 -2.39 -26.43
CA ILE A 56 -11.76 -3.56 -25.60
C ILE A 56 -10.70 -3.22 -24.56
N ILE A 57 -9.67 -2.46 -24.94
CA ILE A 57 -8.61 -2.00 -24.00
C ILE A 57 -9.22 -1.21 -22.85
N LEU A 58 -10.14 -0.29 -23.15
CA LEU A 58 -10.80 0.53 -22.14
C LEU A 58 -11.69 -0.32 -21.23
N THR A 59 -12.51 -1.22 -21.79
CA THR A 59 -13.38 -2.08 -20.99
C THR A 59 -12.57 -3.01 -20.08
N ALA A 60 -11.47 -3.59 -20.60
CA ALA A 60 -10.59 -4.44 -19.83
C ALA A 60 -9.87 -3.67 -18.72
N GLY A 61 -9.37 -2.45 -18.99
CA GLY A 61 -8.73 -1.60 -17.99
C GLY A 61 -9.68 -1.19 -16.86
N ILE A 62 -10.92 -0.82 -17.18
CA ILE A 62 -11.93 -0.47 -16.17
C ILE A 62 -12.31 -1.70 -15.32
N ALA A 63 -12.47 -2.86 -15.97
CA ALA A 63 -12.76 -4.11 -15.27
C ALA A 63 -11.63 -4.49 -14.31
N GLU A 64 -10.38 -4.36 -14.73
CA GLU A 64 -9.20 -4.63 -13.90
C GLU A 64 -9.11 -3.70 -12.69
N VAL A 65 -9.30 -2.39 -12.89
CA VAL A 65 -9.30 -1.41 -11.78
C VAL A 65 -10.39 -1.74 -10.76
N ALA A 66 -11.59 -2.08 -11.22
CA ALA A 66 -12.69 -2.44 -10.33
C ALA A 66 -12.43 -3.74 -9.57
N ALA A 67 -11.95 -4.79 -10.26
CA ALA A 67 -11.63 -6.07 -9.65
C ALA A 67 -10.46 -5.95 -8.67
N GLY A 68 -9.40 -5.23 -9.03
CA GLY A 68 -8.23 -4.96 -8.19
C GLY A 68 -8.60 -4.19 -6.93
N ALA A 69 -9.39 -3.11 -7.06
CA ALA A 69 -9.85 -2.33 -5.90
C ALA A 69 -10.67 -3.17 -4.91
N ILE A 70 -11.55 -4.05 -5.41
CA ILE A 70 -12.32 -4.98 -4.57
C ILE A 70 -11.38 -5.99 -3.89
N SER A 71 -10.47 -6.60 -4.66
CA SER A 71 -9.52 -7.59 -4.14
C SER A 71 -8.62 -7.02 -3.06
N MET A 72 -8.09 -5.81 -3.23
CA MET A 72 -7.21 -5.16 -2.25
C MET A 72 -7.98 -4.67 -1.02
N GLY A 73 -9.21 -4.17 -1.22
CA GLY A 73 -10.07 -3.71 -0.13
C GLY A 73 -10.60 -4.85 0.75
N LEU A 74 -10.90 -6.01 0.17
CA LEU A 74 -11.33 -7.21 0.92
C LEU A 74 -10.15 -8.09 1.39
N GLY A 75 -9.05 -8.11 0.64
CA GLY A 75 -7.88 -8.96 0.93
C GLY A 75 -6.96 -8.43 2.03
N GLY A 76 -7.13 -7.18 2.46
CA GLY A 76 -6.42 -6.59 3.60
C GLY A 76 -7.11 -6.78 4.95
N LEU A 77 -8.28 -7.46 4.99
CA LEU A 77 -8.99 -7.84 6.22
C LEU A 77 -8.38 -9.08 6.88
#